data_AF-A0A957Z3T7-F1
#
_entry.id   AF-A0A957Z3T7-F1
#
_cell.length_a   1.000
_cell.length_b   1.000
_cell.length_c   1.000
_cell.angle_alpha   90.00
_cell.angle_beta   90.00
_cell.angle_gamma   90.00
#
_symmetry.space_group_name_H-M   'P 1'
#
loop_
_entity.id
_entity.type
_entity.pdbx_description
1 polymer ?
#
loop_
_entity_poly.entity_id
_entity_poly.type
_entity_poly.pdbx_seq_one_letter_code
_entity_poly.pdbx_strand_id
1 'polypeptide(L)'
;QLEDGRLIVTDIAPGSPAAEAGLVFGSELLQVNGLPVAEAVAAVDSLTPSGTADGQHWLQVQELLRFTPGQEVTLEFRLPDSADSQTATLTAGLFPVRRPFSVAGNPMPAEFRFLDGFGYLALPSFTRSPAALAVFDAFLTQANQRKAEGVVLDLRGNPGGNEEMMGSLAGYFFTADNPLQLTQLALERFDPATGDFVPVPITAAPLYAPDKRAAYTGPLAVLTDSGCLGACEQFALLLQSTGRAVIVSQTTTAGGVSETGEFLLPGGIRFTFPARREGWAERDEPVIHGQGVQPDVLVPVSLEAEEARLTGNDPLIQAALEYLALQQLTAAPVTFDYAGVTSVGPAGWRYDAESNQLARADGTALTVIPQRGNDIGAVVSEFAQNLETDLTLQETVDVGDRSWEIYAGSLFGRAVRVAGTVVEEDTFLTVFFISNPDEAEELQESVLNPFLANFTVTR
;
A
#
# COMPACT_ATOMS: atom_id res chain seq x y z
N GLN A 1 2.67 -4.72 17.93
CA GLN A 1 1.43 -5.18 18.57
C GLN A 1 0.48 -5.57 17.45
N LEU A 2 -0.21 -6.69 17.57
CA LEU A 2 -1.20 -7.12 16.59
C LEU A 2 -2.50 -6.30 16.75
N GLU A 3 -3.38 -6.33 15.76
CA GLU A 3 -4.69 -5.67 15.84
C GLU A 3 -5.56 -6.16 16.99
N ASP A 4 -5.42 -7.43 17.39
CA ASP A 4 -6.12 -8.02 18.53
C ASP A 4 -5.56 -7.58 19.90
N GLY A 5 -4.55 -6.71 19.90
CA GLY A 5 -3.93 -6.14 21.09
C GLY A 5 -2.76 -6.95 21.65
N ARG A 6 -2.46 -8.15 21.12
CA ARG A 6 -1.33 -8.96 21.60
C ARG A 6 0.01 -8.31 21.25
N LEU A 7 0.94 -8.32 22.21
CA LEU A 7 2.33 -7.94 21.98
C LEU A 7 3.16 -9.18 21.69
N ILE A 8 3.59 -9.31 20.44
CA ILE A 8 4.36 -10.46 19.97
C ILE A 8 5.84 -10.09 19.82
N VAL A 9 6.71 -10.99 20.22
CA VAL A 9 8.15 -10.90 19.98
C VAL A 9 8.45 -11.19 18.51
N THR A 10 9.04 -10.22 17.82
CA THR A 10 9.36 -10.33 16.39
C THR A 10 10.82 -10.61 16.08
N ASP A 11 11.74 -10.30 17.01
CA ASP A 11 13.18 -10.55 16.85
C ASP A 11 13.84 -10.68 18.22
N ILE A 12 14.93 -11.45 18.29
CA ILE A 12 15.65 -11.77 19.52
C ILE A 12 17.14 -11.77 19.25
N ALA A 13 17.88 -10.97 20.01
CA ALA A 13 19.33 -10.91 19.91
C ALA A 13 19.95 -12.25 20.35
N PRO A 14 20.80 -12.89 19.53
CA PRO A 14 21.49 -14.12 19.90
C PRO A 14 22.32 -13.96 21.18
N GLY A 15 22.20 -14.92 22.11
CA GLY A 15 22.92 -14.90 23.39
C GLY A 15 22.43 -13.84 24.38
N SER A 16 21.27 -13.22 24.12
CA SER A 16 20.63 -12.34 25.09
C SER A 16 19.94 -13.13 26.21
N PRO A 17 19.69 -12.51 27.38
CA PRO A 17 18.87 -13.10 28.44
C PRO A 17 17.50 -13.56 27.96
N ALA A 18 16.93 -12.89 26.95
CA ALA A 18 15.64 -13.28 26.37
C ALA A 18 15.76 -14.61 25.60
N ALA A 19 16.84 -14.80 24.85
CA ALA A 19 17.14 -16.07 24.19
C ALA A 19 17.40 -17.19 25.20
N GLU A 20 18.13 -16.90 26.28
CA GLU A 20 18.40 -17.87 27.37
C GLU A 20 17.13 -18.26 28.13
N ALA A 21 16.20 -17.33 28.29
CA ALA A 21 14.86 -17.57 28.85
C ALA A 21 13.93 -18.34 27.89
N GLY A 22 14.37 -18.62 26.66
CA GLY A 22 13.63 -19.41 25.68
C GLY A 22 12.58 -18.62 24.89
N LEU A 23 12.60 -17.29 24.92
CA LEU A 23 11.75 -16.50 24.03
C LEU A 23 12.12 -16.83 22.58
N VAL A 24 11.11 -16.88 21.72
CA VAL A 24 11.22 -17.09 20.27
C VAL A 24 10.29 -16.12 19.53
N PHE A 25 10.46 -16.00 18.21
CA PHE A 25 9.45 -15.34 17.37
C PHE A 25 8.05 -15.91 17.67
N GLY A 26 7.04 -15.03 17.73
CA GLY A 26 5.67 -15.45 18.03
C GLY A 26 5.35 -15.57 19.53
N SER A 27 6.35 -15.44 20.42
CA SER A 27 6.07 -15.41 21.87
C SER A 27 5.22 -14.19 22.21
N GLU A 28 4.15 -14.40 22.96
CA GLU A 28 3.26 -13.34 23.43
C GLU A 28 3.72 -12.81 24.78
N LEU A 29 4.00 -11.51 24.87
CA LEU A 29 4.35 -10.85 26.11
C LEU A 29 3.08 -10.44 26.87
N LEU A 30 2.96 -10.90 28.11
CA LEU A 30 1.76 -10.72 28.95
C LEU A 30 1.97 -9.68 30.05
N GLN A 31 3.15 -9.67 30.68
CA GLN A 31 3.50 -8.71 31.73
C GLN A 31 4.96 -8.27 31.68
N VAL A 32 5.21 -7.04 32.15
CA VAL A 32 6.54 -6.48 32.38
C VAL A 32 6.60 -5.97 33.81
N ASN A 33 7.51 -6.52 34.63
CA ASN A 33 7.67 -6.22 36.06
C ASN A 33 6.36 -6.33 36.86
N GLY A 34 5.52 -7.31 36.51
CA GLY A 34 4.23 -7.55 37.17
C GLY A 34 3.09 -6.64 36.72
N LEU A 35 3.34 -5.71 35.78
CA LEU A 35 2.29 -4.90 35.15
C LEU A 35 1.77 -5.60 33.91
N PRO A 36 0.43 -5.66 33.69
CA PRO A 36 -0.15 -6.10 32.42
C PRO A 36 0.49 -5.34 31.25
N VAL A 37 0.80 -6.04 30.16
CA VAL A 37 1.63 -5.48 29.08
C VAL A 37 1.05 -4.18 28.49
N ALA A 38 -0.28 -4.07 28.37
CA ALA A 38 -0.93 -2.86 27.88
C ALA A 38 -0.71 -1.65 28.80
N GLU A 39 -0.77 -1.86 30.12
CA GLU A 39 -0.46 -0.83 31.12
C GLU A 39 1.03 -0.48 31.10
N ALA A 40 1.90 -1.49 30.92
CA ALA A 40 3.33 -1.27 30.82
C ALA A 40 3.69 -0.42 29.59
N VAL A 41 3.06 -0.65 28.43
CA VAL A 41 3.23 0.16 27.22
C VAL A 41 2.76 1.59 27.46
N ALA A 42 1.56 1.79 28.02
CA ALA A 42 1.02 3.13 28.28
C ALA A 42 1.87 3.92 29.30
N ALA A 43 2.60 3.23 30.18
CA ALA A 43 3.50 3.83 31.17
C ALA A 43 4.89 4.18 30.61
N VAL A 44 5.21 3.82 29.37
CA VAL A 44 6.49 4.19 28.73
C VAL A 44 6.50 5.69 28.46
N ASP A 45 7.43 6.38 29.13
CA ASP A 45 7.74 7.79 28.91
C ASP A 45 8.77 7.91 27.78
N SER A 46 8.29 8.06 26.54
CA SER A 46 9.17 8.21 25.39
C SER A 46 9.79 9.60 25.36
N LEU A 47 11.12 9.65 25.31
CA LEU A 47 11.86 10.90 25.14
C LEU A 47 11.78 11.44 23.69
N THR A 48 11.22 10.64 22.77
CA THR A 48 10.99 11.04 21.38
C THR A 48 9.50 11.38 21.22
N PRO A 49 9.14 12.59 20.81
CA PRO A 49 7.74 12.91 20.55
C PRO A 49 7.32 12.42 19.16
N SER A 50 6.10 11.90 19.06
CA SER A 50 5.35 11.75 17.80
C SER A 50 4.07 12.59 17.86
N GLY A 51 3.65 13.10 16.70
CA GLY A 51 2.41 13.86 16.57
C GLY A 51 1.15 12.98 16.61
N THR A 52 1.25 11.71 16.23
CA THR A 52 0.08 10.81 16.09
C THR A 52 -0.04 9.83 17.25
N ALA A 53 -1.26 9.35 17.50
CA ALA A 53 -1.48 8.28 18.47
C ALA A 53 -0.76 6.99 18.06
N ASP A 54 -0.79 6.63 16.77
CA ASP A 54 -0.08 5.47 16.23
C ASP A 54 1.44 5.59 16.42
N GLY A 55 2.01 6.77 16.14
CA GLY A 55 3.44 6.98 16.27
C GLY A 55 3.90 7.02 17.72
N GLN A 56 3.11 7.63 18.62
CA GLN A 56 3.36 7.59 20.06
C GLN A 56 3.33 6.14 20.57
N HIS A 57 2.30 5.40 20.22
CA HIS A 57 2.15 4.01 20.61
C HIS A 57 3.26 3.12 20.04
N TRP A 58 3.65 3.33 18.78
CA TRP A 58 4.78 2.64 18.16
C TRP A 58 6.10 2.89 18.91
N LEU A 59 6.37 4.14 19.32
CA LEU A 59 7.53 4.48 20.14
C LEU A 59 7.47 3.77 21.50
N GLN A 60 6.33 3.82 22.19
CA GLN A 60 6.15 3.16 23.48
C GLN A 60 6.42 1.65 23.38
N VAL A 61 5.93 0.98 22.34
CA VAL A 61 6.19 -0.44 22.10
C VAL A 61 7.67 -0.70 21.82
N GLN A 62 8.34 0.12 21.01
CA GLN A 62 9.79 -0.03 20.74
C GLN A 62 10.68 0.24 21.96
N GLU A 63 10.18 1.00 22.93
CA GLU A 63 10.93 1.44 24.10
C GLU A 63 10.56 0.66 25.37
N LEU A 64 9.49 -0.14 25.33
CA LEU A 64 8.98 -0.97 26.43
C LEU A 64 10.07 -1.79 27.14
N LEU A 65 11.02 -2.33 26.39
CA LEU A 65 12.08 -3.19 26.92
C LEU A 65 13.43 -2.47 27.09
N ARG A 66 13.45 -1.13 27.10
CA ARG A 66 14.65 -0.33 27.36
C ARG A 66 14.77 -0.05 28.86
N PHE A 67 15.64 -0.81 29.50
CA PHE A 67 15.96 -0.66 30.93
C PHE A 67 17.40 -0.23 31.15
N THR A 68 17.70 0.22 32.36
CA THR A 68 19.08 0.57 32.75
C THR A 68 19.95 -0.70 32.72
N PRO A 69 21.13 -0.69 32.07
CA PRO A 69 22.01 -1.86 32.08
C PRO A 69 22.32 -2.38 33.50
N GLY A 70 22.19 -3.69 33.72
CA GLY A 70 22.32 -4.35 35.01
C GLY A 70 21.05 -4.40 35.86
N GLN A 71 19.95 -3.77 35.42
CA GLN A 71 18.66 -3.87 36.09
C GLN A 71 18.03 -5.25 35.87
N GLU A 72 17.49 -5.85 36.92
CA GLU A 72 16.67 -7.06 36.81
C GLU A 72 15.25 -6.71 36.34
N VAL A 73 14.76 -7.43 35.34
CA VAL A 73 13.46 -7.24 34.69
C VAL A 73 12.73 -8.56 34.70
N THR A 74 11.47 -8.58 35.12
CA THR A 74 10.64 -9.80 35.07
C THR A 74 9.69 -9.72 33.90
N LEU A 75 9.68 -10.74 33.04
CA LEU A 75 8.75 -10.86 31.92
C LEU A 75 7.88 -12.09 32.13
N GLU A 76 6.56 -11.92 32.02
CA GLU A 76 5.63 -13.04 31.85
C GLU A 76 5.26 -13.13 30.36
N PHE A 77 5.42 -14.32 29.78
CA PHE A 77 5.17 -14.54 28.36
C PHE A 77 4.62 -15.94 28.10
N ARG A 78 4.02 -16.12 26.93
CA ARG A 78 3.52 -17.40 26.43
C ARG A 78 4.26 -17.76 25.15
N LEU A 79 4.79 -18.97 25.08
CA LEU A 79 5.44 -19.48 23.87
C LEU A 79 4.41 -19.78 22.77
N PRO A 80 4.81 -19.77 21.49
CA PRO A 80 3.97 -20.28 20.41
C PRO A 80 3.44 -21.69 20.75
N ASP A 81 2.17 -21.94 20.43
CA ASP A 81 1.47 -23.21 20.64
C ASP A 81 1.37 -23.70 22.10
N SER A 82 1.80 -22.89 23.08
CA SER A 82 1.61 -23.17 24.51
C SER A 82 0.34 -22.52 25.03
N ALA A 83 -0.44 -23.25 25.83
CA ALA A 83 -1.55 -22.65 26.59
C ALA A 83 -1.05 -21.94 27.86
N ASP A 84 0.03 -22.44 28.45
CA ASP A 84 0.57 -21.96 29.72
C ASP A 84 1.53 -20.78 29.52
N SER A 85 1.49 -19.82 30.45
CA SER A 85 2.48 -18.75 30.54
C SER A 85 3.67 -19.16 31.40
N GLN A 86 4.80 -18.51 31.17
CA GLN A 86 6.03 -18.66 31.93
C GLN A 86 6.59 -17.30 32.33
N THR A 87 7.29 -17.27 33.46
CA THR A 87 7.93 -16.06 33.98
C THR A 87 9.44 -16.25 34.02
N ALA A 88 10.17 -15.28 33.48
CA ALA A 88 11.62 -15.22 33.56
C ALA A 88 12.07 -13.88 34.16
N THR A 89 13.15 -13.92 34.95
CA THR A 89 13.87 -12.74 35.38
C THR A 89 15.13 -12.60 34.53
N LEU A 90 15.31 -11.43 33.93
CA LEU A 90 16.34 -11.13 32.94
C LEU A 90 17.16 -9.93 33.40
N THR A 91 18.47 -9.97 33.21
CA THR A 91 19.34 -8.82 33.46
C THR A 91 19.41 -7.93 32.22
N ALA A 92 18.96 -6.68 32.32
CA ALA A 92 19.02 -5.72 31.23
C ALA A 92 20.45 -5.43 30.77
N GLY A 93 20.64 -5.26 29.46
CA GLY A 93 21.94 -4.99 28.86
C GLY A 93 21.81 -4.52 27.42
N LEU A 94 22.95 -4.33 26.73
CA LEU A 94 22.97 -3.91 25.35
C LEU A 94 22.92 -5.13 24.42
N PHE A 95 21.73 -5.48 23.96
CA PHE A 95 21.48 -6.61 23.06
C PHE A 95 20.78 -6.10 21.78
N PRO A 96 21.55 -5.66 20.76
CA PRO A 96 20.95 -5.11 19.55
C PRO A 96 20.24 -6.19 18.75
N VAL A 97 18.99 -5.91 18.37
CA VAL A 97 18.20 -6.69 17.40
C VAL A 97 18.27 -6.05 16.02
N ARG A 98 17.92 -6.80 14.98
CA ARG A 98 17.91 -6.27 13.62
C ARG A 98 16.77 -5.26 13.49
N ARG A 99 17.10 -4.06 12.99
CA ARG A 99 16.12 -3.02 12.69
C ARG A 99 16.07 -2.81 11.17
N PRO A 100 15.31 -3.64 10.42
CA PRO A 100 15.39 -3.70 8.96
C PRO A 100 15.07 -2.36 8.28
N PHE A 101 14.27 -1.51 8.94
CA PHE A 101 13.81 -0.23 8.40
C PHE A 101 14.50 0.99 9.02
N SER A 102 15.41 0.81 9.99
CA SER A 102 16.10 1.96 10.58
C SER A 102 17.35 2.34 9.79
N VAL A 103 17.70 3.62 9.75
CA VAL A 103 18.94 4.11 9.14
C VAL A 103 20.18 3.40 9.66
N ALA A 104 20.26 3.13 10.97
CA ALA A 104 21.38 2.43 11.58
C ALA A 104 21.46 0.94 11.17
N GLY A 105 20.34 0.37 10.72
CA GLY A 105 20.24 -1.01 10.24
C GLY A 105 20.50 -1.16 8.74
N ASN A 106 20.59 -0.06 7.98
CA ASN A 106 20.83 -0.10 6.54
C ASN A 106 22.23 0.46 6.20
N PRO A 107 23.18 -0.38 5.75
CA PRO A 107 24.52 0.08 5.40
C PRO A 107 24.56 0.93 4.12
N MET A 108 23.50 0.88 3.30
CA MET A 108 23.45 1.56 2.02
C MET A 108 22.47 2.75 2.05
N PRO A 109 22.80 3.86 1.38
CA PRO A 109 21.95 5.05 1.38
C PRO A 109 20.69 4.90 0.52
N ALA A 110 20.66 3.90 -0.37
CA ALA A 110 19.48 3.40 -1.09
C ALA A 110 19.83 2.03 -1.71
N GLU A 111 18.84 1.16 -1.87
CA GLU A 111 18.99 -0.14 -2.53
C GLU A 111 17.76 -0.44 -3.39
N PHE A 112 17.94 -1.04 -4.57
CA PHE A 112 16.82 -1.44 -5.42
C PHE A 112 16.96 -2.86 -5.96
N ARG A 113 15.82 -3.45 -6.31
CA ARG A 113 15.69 -4.74 -7.00
C ARG A 113 14.47 -4.72 -7.91
N PHE A 114 14.38 -5.68 -8.82
CA PHE A 114 13.19 -5.91 -9.65
C PHE A 114 12.51 -7.20 -9.20
N LEU A 115 11.17 -7.17 -9.11
CA LEU A 115 10.30 -8.24 -8.62
C LEU A 115 9.24 -8.50 -9.69
N ASP A 116 9.38 -9.57 -10.47
CA ASP A 116 8.37 -10.05 -11.43
C ASP A 116 7.62 -8.94 -12.19
N GLY A 117 8.37 -8.10 -12.92
CA GLY A 117 7.81 -6.98 -13.69
C GLY A 117 7.79 -5.63 -12.95
N PHE A 118 7.89 -5.61 -11.62
CA PHE A 118 7.87 -4.41 -10.80
C PHE A 118 9.27 -3.97 -10.36
N GLY A 119 9.45 -2.67 -10.14
CA GLY A 119 10.63 -2.11 -9.49
C GLY A 119 10.38 -1.91 -8.00
N TYR A 120 11.38 -2.18 -7.15
CA TYR A 120 11.34 -1.90 -5.72
C TYR A 120 12.61 -1.14 -5.32
N LEU A 121 12.48 -0.02 -4.62
CA LEU A 121 13.59 0.74 -4.05
C LEU A 121 13.33 1.07 -2.59
N ALA A 122 14.28 0.73 -1.71
CA ALA A 122 14.29 1.18 -0.32
C ALA A 122 15.15 2.45 -0.18
N LEU A 123 14.56 3.50 0.41
CA LEU A 123 15.22 4.77 0.68
C LEU A 123 15.16 5.07 2.18
N PRO A 124 16.21 4.75 2.95
CA PRO A 124 16.19 4.86 4.41
C PRO A 124 16.18 6.29 4.94
N SER A 125 16.61 7.29 4.16
CA SER A 125 16.66 8.67 4.59
C SER A 125 16.81 9.65 3.42
N PHE A 126 16.28 10.86 3.58
CA PHE A 126 16.50 12.01 2.70
C PHE A 126 17.79 12.79 3.02
N THR A 127 18.84 12.13 3.51
CA THR A 127 20.15 12.77 3.70
C THR A 127 20.71 13.28 2.36
N ARG A 128 21.56 14.32 2.39
CA ARG A 128 22.27 14.85 1.21
C ARG A 128 23.34 13.85 0.74
N SER A 129 22.90 12.73 0.16
CA SER A 129 23.75 11.63 -0.31
C SER A 129 23.78 11.60 -1.84
N PRO A 130 24.92 11.94 -2.47
CA PRO A 130 25.10 11.77 -3.91
C PRO A 130 24.93 10.31 -4.35
N ALA A 131 25.28 9.36 -3.48
CA ALA A 131 25.11 7.94 -3.74
C ALA A 131 23.62 7.54 -3.78
N ALA A 132 22.79 8.03 -2.83
CA ALA A 132 21.35 7.79 -2.87
C ALA A 132 20.74 8.34 -4.17
N LEU A 133 21.10 9.57 -4.54
CA LEU A 133 20.61 10.21 -5.76
C LEU A 133 21.00 9.41 -7.02
N ALA A 134 22.25 8.97 -7.12
CA ALA A 134 22.70 8.16 -8.26
C ALA A 134 22.01 6.80 -8.35
N VAL A 135 21.76 6.14 -7.20
CA VAL A 135 21.03 4.87 -7.14
C VAL A 135 19.57 5.08 -7.56
N PHE A 136 18.94 6.16 -7.11
CA PHE A 136 17.56 6.51 -7.45
C PHE A 136 17.38 6.80 -8.95
N ASP A 137 18.28 7.59 -9.54
CA ASP A 137 18.31 7.85 -10.99
C ASP A 137 18.48 6.55 -11.79
N ALA A 138 19.47 5.74 -11.42
CA ALA A 138 19.75 4.47 -12.09
C ALA A 138 18.58 3.49 -11.98
N PHE A 139 17.89 3.48 -10.84
CA PHE A 139 16.71 2.67 -10.61
C PHE A 139 15.58 3.06 -11.57
N LEU A 140 15.16 4.32 -11.60
CA LEU A 140 14.04 4.76 -12.45
C LEU A 140 14.38 4.71 -13.93
N THR A 141 15.63 5.00 -14.30
CA THR A 141 16.14 4.76 -15.67
C THR A 141 15.98 3.29 -16.08
N GLN A 142 16.35 2.36 -15.20
CA GLN A 142 16.19 0.93 -15.48
C GLN A 142 14.73 0.49 -15.46
N ALA A 143 13.89 1.04 -14.57
CA ALA A 143 12.47 0.75 -14.52
C ALA A 143 11.80 1.12 -15.84
N ASN A 144 12.12 2.31 -16.38
CA ASN A 144 11.66 2.74 -17.69
C ASN A 144 12.17 1.85 -18.84
N GLN A 145 13.46 1.50 -18.84
CA GLN A 145 14.04 0.62 -19.88
C GLN A 145 13.40 -0.77 -19.90
N ARG A 146 13.09 -1.30 -18.71
CA ARG A 146 12.44 -2.60 -18.53
C ARG A 146 10.93 -2.55 -18.76
N LYS A 147 10.35 -1.35 -18.89
CA LYS A 147 8.90 -1.12 -18.90
C LYS A 147 8.25 -1.74 -17.67
N ALA A 148 8.81 -1.43 -16.50
CA ALA A 148 8.33 -1.95 -15.24
C ALA A 148 6.83 -1.64 -15.06
N GLU A 149 6.10 -2.64 -14.59
CA GLU A 149 4.65 -2.61 -14.45
C GLU A 149 4.20 -1.60 -13.38
N GLY A 150 5.04 -1.43 -12.38
CA GLY A 150 4.88 -0.42 -11.35
C GLY A 150 6.19 -0.29 -10.57
N VAL A 151 6.27 0.75 -9.74
CA VAL A 151 7.38 0.96 -8.81
C VAL A 151 6.84 1.06 -7.39
N VAL A 152 7.51 0.37 -6.48
CA VAL A 152 7.33 0.47 -5.02
C VAL A 152 8.52 1.22 -4.43
N LEU A 153 8.26 2.31 -3.72
CA LEU A 153 9.25 3.00 -2.88
C LEU A 153 9.01 2.63 -1.42
N ASP A 154 9.99 2.04 -0.77
CA ASP A 154 9.93 1.75 0.66
C ASP A 154 10.61 2.86 1.48
N LEU A 155 9.78 3.61 2.23
CA LEU A 155 10.19 4.68 3.14
C LEU A 155 9.96 4.30 4.61
N ARG A 156 9.71 3.03 4.93
CA ARG A 156 9.53 2.59 6.32
C ARG A 156 10.78 2.93 7.13
N GLY A 157 10.56 3.43 8.34
CA GLY A 157 11.59 3.88 9.28
C GLY A 157 12.42 5.08 8.83
N ASN A 158 12.03 5.77 7.76
CA ASN A 158 12.76 6.94 7.23
C ASN A 158 12.46 8.21 8.06
N PRO A 159 13.43 8.72 8.86
CA PRO A 159 13.19 9.84 9.76
C PRO A 159 13.16 11.20 9.03
N GLY A 160 13.06 11.19 7.70
CA GLY A 160 13.17 12.36 6.85
C GLY A 160 14.61 12.71 6.52
N GLY A 161 14.91 14.01 6.53
CA GLY A 161 16.21 14.54 6.14
C GLY A 161 16.06 15.91 5.50
N ASN A 162 16.71 16.09 4.36
CA ASN A 162 16.83 17.37 3.70
C ASN A 162 15.70 17.59 2.67
N GLU A 163 15.00 18.72 2.78
CA GLU A 163 13.88 19.08 1.90
C GLU A 163 14.29 19.26 0.43
N GLU A 164 15.49 19.80 0.15
CA GLU A 164 15.97 19.91 -1.24
C GLU A 164 16.18 18.53 -1.88
N MET A 165 16.74 17.58 -1.11
CA MET A 165 16.88 16.19 -1.55
C MET A 165 15.50 15.59 -1.80
N MET A 166 14.56 15.77 -0.86
CA MET A 166 13.18 15.32 -0.99
C MET A 166 12.52 15.84 -2.28
N GLY A 167 12.54 17.16 -2.50
CA GLY A 167 11.98 17.78 -3.69
C GLY A 167 12.67 17.30 -4.97
N SER A 168 13.99 17.17 -4.96
CA SER A 168 14.76 16.68 -6.12
C SER A 168 14.36 15.26 -6.51
N LEU A 169 14.17 14.36 -5.53
CA LEU A 169 13.72 12.99 -5.77
C LEU A 169 12.26 12.93 -6.20
N ALA A 170 11.40 13.78 -5.61
CA ALA A 170 9.99 13.85 -5.99
C ALA A 170 9.83 14.27 -7.46
N GLY A 171 10.68 15.18 -7.94
CA GLY A 171 10.72 15.61 -9.34
C GLY A 171 10.86 14.47 -10.34
N TYR A 172 11.51 13.34 -10.00
CA TYR A 172 11.65 12.21 -10.92
C TYR A 172 10.31 11.59 -11.34
N PHE A 173 9.23 11.82 -10.59
CA PHE A 173 7.89 11.31 -10.90
C PHE A 173 7.07 12.23 -11.81
N PHE A 174 7.69 13.32 -12.27
CA PHE A 174 7.08 14.36 -13.06
C PHE A 174 7.94 14.67 -14.29
N THR A 175 7.30 15.23 -15.32
CA THR A 175 7.97 15.56 -16.59
C THR A 175 8.08 17.07 -16.73
N ALA A 176 8.94 17.55 -17.65
CA ALA A 176 9.03 18.98 -17.93
C ALA A 176 7.71 19.58 -18.43
N ASP A 177 6.87 18.77 -19.09
CA ASP A 177 5.56 19.19 -19.62
C ASP A 177 4.46 19.18 -18.55
N ASN A 178 4.64 18.39 -17.49
CA ASN A 178 3.76 18.34 -16.32
C ASN A 178 4.60 18.28 -15.03
N PRO A 179 5.23 19.41 -14.64
CA PRO A 179 6.14 19.43 -13.51
C PRO A 179 5.41 19.53 -12.18
N LEU A 180 6.08 19.05 -11.14
CA LEU A 180 5.66 19.21 -9.76
C LEU A 180 5.80 20.65 -9.29
N GLN A 181 4.73 21.19 -8.73
CA GLN A 181 4.69 22.54 -8.18
C GLN A 181 4.69 22.47 -6.66
N LEU A 182 5.82 22.79 -6.02
CA LEU A 182 5.91 22.84 -4.55
C LEU A 182 5.12 23.99 -3.91
N THR A 183 4.53 24.88 -4.70
CA THR A 183 3.61 25.92 -4.20
C THR A 183 2.38 25.34 -3.51
N GLN A 184 2.15 24.03 -3.63
CA GLN A 184 1.15 23.32 -2.86
C GLN A 184 1.48 23.28 -1.36
N LEU A 185 2.75 23.39 -0.95
CA LEU A 185 3.13 23.58 0.45
C LEU A 185 2.81 25.02 0.89
N ALA A 186 2.01 25.17 1.94
CA ALA A 186 1.80 26.44 2.62
C ALA A 186 2.74 26.52 3.82
N LEU A 187 3.80 27.30 3.72
CA LEU A 187 4.73 27.50 4.82
C LEU A 187 4.39 28.80 5.53
N GLU A 188 4.24 28.76 6.85
CA GLU A 188 4.02 29.93 7.69
C GLU A 188 5.06 29.98 8.80
N ARG A 189 5.48 31.19 9.17
CA ARG A 189 6.37 31.41 10.31
C ARG A 189 5.73 32.40 11.27
N PHE A 190 5.95 32.20 12.56
CA PHE A 190 5.54 33.17 13.56
C PHE A 190 6.34 34.47 13.39
N ASP A 191 5.65 35.61 13.29
CA ASP A 191 6.24 36.94 13.29
C ASP A 191 6.03 37.59 14.66
N PRO A 192 7.08 37.71 15.51
CA PRO A 192 6.95 38.33 16.82
C PRO A 192 6.52 39.80 16.80
N ALA A 193 6.70 40.51 15.68
CA ALA A 193 6.33 41.91 15.56
C ALA A 193 4.81 42.10 15.41
N THR A 194 4.13 41.16 14.74
CA THR A 194 2.68 41.17 14.55
C THR A 194 1.95 40.31 15.59
N GLY A 195 2.64 39.29 16.12
CA GLY A 195 2.02 38.26 16.96
C GLY A 195 1.25 37.20 16.16
N ASP A 196 1.37 37.23 14.83
CA ASP A 196 0.65 36.36 13.90
C ASP A 196 1.61 35.47 13.11
N PHE A 197 1.05 34.41 12.49
CA PHE A 197 1.75 33.64 11.47
C PHE A 197 1.70 34.39 10.13
N VAL A 198 2.84 34.47 9.45
CA VAL A 198 2.95 35.08 8.12
C VAL A 198 3.42 34.05 7.10
N PRO A 199 2.88 34.08 5.86
CA PRO A 199 3.34 33.20 4.80
C PRO A 199 4.84 33.38 4.52
N VAL A 200 5.54 32.28 4.37
CA VAL A 200 6.90 32.22 3.86
C VAL A 200 6.81 32.06 2.35
N PRO A 201 7.25 33.05 1.54
CA PRO A 201 7.20 32.93 0.09
C PRO A 201 8.04 31.74 -0.39
N ILE A 202 7.40 30.77 -1.02
CA ILE A 202 8.07 29.65 -1.68
C ILE A 202 8.20 30.00 -3.16
N THR A 203 9.34 30.53 -3.57
CA THR A 203 9.73 30.53 -4.98
C THR A 203 10.37 29.20 -5.30
N ALA A 204 9.55 28.17 -5.54
CA ALA A 204 10.05 26.90 -6.05
C ALA A 204 10.02 26.92 -7.57
N ALA A 205 11.14 26.60 -8.21
CA ALA A 205 11.13 26.23 -9.61
C ALA A 205 10.27 24.96 -9.78
N PRO A 206 9.56 24.82 -10.92
CA PRO A 206 8.90 23.55 -11.25
C PRO A 206 9.91 22.41 -11.17
N LEU A 207 9.59 21.37 -10.41
CA LEU A 207 10.43 20.20 -10.22
C LEU A 207 10.02 19.08 -11.16
N TYR A 208 10.98 18.51 -11.86
CA TYR A 208 10.79 17.39 -12.77
C TYR A 208 12.12 16.64 -12.92
N ALA A 209 12.08 15.45 -13.52
CA ALA A 209 13.27 14.63 -13.67
C ALA A 209 14.38 15.38 -14.46
N PRO A 210 15.63 15.39 -13.98
CA PRO A 210 16.72 16.08 -14.67
C PRO A 210 17.05 15.45 -16.02
N ASP A 211 16.80 14.15 -16.17
CA ASP A 211 16.91 13.40 -17.42
C ASP A 211 15.57 12.73 -17.76
N LYS A 212 15.11 12.91 -19.00
CA LYS A 212 13.87 12.28 -19.50
C LYS A 212 13.89 10.76 -19.41
N ARG A 213 15.07 10.13 -19.43
CA ARG A 213 15.23 8.67 -19.27
C ARG A 213 14.86 8.18 -17.87
N ALA A 214 15.04 9.03 -16.87
CA ALA A 214 14.74 8.74 -15.47
C ALA A 214 13.36 9.24 -15.03
N ALA A 215 12.66 10.00 -15.88
CA ALA A 215 11.30 10.46 -15.61
C ALA A 215 10.34 9.26 -15.57
N TYR A 216 9.81 8.93 -14.39
CA TYR A 216 8.92 7.78 -14.20
C TYR A 216 7.46 8.21 -14.05
N THR A 217 6.65 7.88 -15.05
CA THR A 217 5.21 8.22 -15.11
C THR A 217 4.30 7.02 -14.92
N GLY A 218 4.85 5.81 -14.72
CA GLY A 218 4.08 4.59 -14.49
C GLY A 218 3.45 4.48 -13.08
N PRO A 219 2.70 3.42 -12.78
CA PRO A 219 2.09 3.21 -11.47
C PRO A 219 3.11 3.26 -10.31
N LEU A 220 2.77 3.94 -9.23
CA LEU A 220 3.67 4.18 -8.09
C LEU A 220 2.96 3.90 -6.76
N ALA A 221 3.59 3.09 -5.92
CA ALA A 221 3.20 2.87 -4.53
C ALA A 221 4.34 3.27 -3.60
N VAL A 222 3.99 3.82 -2.44
CA VAL A 222 4.95 4.22 -1.40
C VAL A 222 4.58 3.51 -0.11
N LEU A 223 5.53 2.73 0.43
CA LEU A 223 5.38 2.10 1.73
C LEU A 223 5.84 3.08 2.82
N THR A 224 5.01 3.27 3.84
CA THR A 224 5.33 4.08 5.02
C THR A 224 5.09 3.30 6.30
N ASP A 225 5.54 3.87 7.43
CA ASP A 225 5.20 3.43 8.79
C ASP A 225 5.28 4.65 9.74
N SER A 226 5.03 4.41 11.03
CA SER A 226 5.16 5.42 12.08
C SER A 226 6.58 6.01 12.24
N GLY A 227 7.61 5.41 11.62
CA GLY A 227 8.96 5.94 11.58
C GLY A 227 9.20 6.95 10.45
N CYS A 228 8.27 7.05 9.49
CA CYS A 228 8.28 8.08 8.46
C CYS A 228 8.00 9.46 9.08
N LEU A 229 8.99 10.36 9.07
CA LEU A 229 8.96 11.65 9.75
C LEU A 229 9.43 12.80 8.84
N GLY A 230 8.88 14.00 9.01
CA GLY A 230 9.41 15.23 8.41
C GLY A 230 9.40 15.17 6.88
N ALA A 231 10.58 15.26 6.25
CA ALA A 231 10.71 15.19 4.79
C ALA A 231 10.14 13.88 4.18
N CYS A 232 10.11 12.78 4.93
CA CYS A 232 9.46 11.55 4.48
C CYS A 232 7.95 11.73 4.34
N GLU A 233 7.32 12.40 5.31
CA GLU A 233 5.89 12.66 5.32
C GLU A 233 5.52 13.68 4.24
N GLN A 234 6.33 14.74 4.08
CA GLN A 234 6.16 15.71 2.98
C GLN A 234 6.20 15.01 1.61
N PHE A 235 7.16 14.11 1.40
CA PHE A 235 7.28 13.35 0.16
C PHE A 235 6.06 12.48 -0.11
N ALA A 236 5.64 11.68 0.88
CA ALA A 236 4.47 10.82 0.78
C ALA A 236 3.19 11.63 0.51
N LEU A 237 2.95 12.70 1.28
CA LEU A 237 1.79 13.57 1.10
C LEU A 237 1.79 14.25 -0.27
N LEU A 238 2.93 14.72 -0.75
CA LEU A 238 3.03 15.41 -2.04
C LEU A 238 2.67 14.46 -3.20
N LEU A 239 3.15 13.22 -3.16
CA LEU A 239 2.81 12.22 -4.17
C LEU A 239 1.34 11.74 -4.03
N GLN A 240 0.84 11.58 -2.81
CA GLN A 240 -0.55 11.20 -2.57
C GLN A 240 -1.54 12.27 -3.04
N SER A 241 -1.34 13.52 -2.60
CA SER A 241 -2.25 14.64 -2.89
C SER A 241 -2.31 15.04 -4.36
N THR A 242 -1.24 14.74 -5.12
CA THR A 242 -1.22 14.92 -6.58
C THR A 242 -1.83 13.75 -7.34
N GLY A 243 -2.31 12.71 -6.63
CA GLY A 243 -2.76 11.45 -7.22
C GLY A 243 -1.64 10.66 -7.88
N ARG A 244 -0.38 11.00 -7.60
CA ARG A 244 0.79 10.40 -8.25
C ARG A 244 1.14 9.04 -7.66
N ALA A 245 0.96 8.84 -6.36
CA ALA A 245 1.22 7.57 -5.69
C ALA A 245 0.09 7.18 -4.75
N VAL A 246 -0.04 5.87 -4.53
CA VAL A 246 -0.80 5.31 -3.40
C VAL A 246 0.13 5.15 -2.20
N ILE A 247 -0.38 5.40 -0.99
CA ILE A 247 0.33 5.13 0.27
C ILE A 247 -0.16 3.80 0.85
N VAL A 248 0.77 2.88 1.09
CA VAL A 248 0.52 1.57 1.68
C VAL A 248 1.19 1.50 3.05
N SER A 249 0.43 1.22 4.11
CA SER A 249 0.98 1.18 5.48
C SER A 249 0.12 0.33 6.40
N GLN A 250 0.66 -0.01 7.57
CA GLN A 250 -0.11 -0.56 8.70
C GLN A 250 -0.59 0.53 9.67
N THR A 251 0.02 1.72 9.61
CA THR A 251 -0.25 2.84 10.54
C THR A 251 -0.17 4.18 9.82
N THR A 252 -0.63 5.24 10.49
CA THR A 252 -0.30 6.61 10.09
C THR A 252 1.19 6.90 10.28
N THR A 253 1.72 7.88 9.55
CA THR A 253 3.10 8.36 9.78
C THR A 253 3.21 9.16 11.09
N ALA A 254 4.42 9.63 11.42
CA ALA A 254 4.70 10.20 12.74
C ALA A 254 3.95 11.50 13.07
N GLY A 255 3.42 12.22 12.08
CA GLY A 255 2.73 13.50 12.21
C GLY A 255 3.63 14.63 12.70
N GLY A 256 4.93 14.57 12.38
CA GLY A 256 5.96 15.42 12.95
C GLY A 256 6.69 16.23 11.88
N VAL A 257 5.94 17.06 11.15
CA VAL A 257 6.50 17.92 10.09
C VAL A 257 6.63 19.35 10.58
N SER A 258 7.86 19.87 10.53
CA SER A 258 8.22 21.27 10.76
C SER A 258 9.71 21.46 10.50
N GLU A 259 10.10 22.61 9.95
CA GLU A 259 11.45 23.12 10.16
C GLU A 259 11.70 23.38 11.66
N THR A 260 12.83 22.93 12.19
CA THR A 260 13.21 23.16 13.58
C THR A 260 14.03 24.44 13.74
N GLY A 261 13.64 25.26 14.71
CA GLY A 261 14.50 26.27 15.29
C GLY A 261 15.36 25.68 16.41
N GLU A 262 16.41 26.40 16.77
CA GLU A 262 17.35 25.95 17.80
C GLU A 262 17.80 27.10 18.70
N PHE A 263 17.89 26.83 20.00
CA PHE A 263 18.60 27.67 20.96
C PHE A 263 19.72 26.87 21.65
N LEU A 264 20.87 27.52 21.82
CA LEU A 264 21.96 27.02 22.67
C LEU A 264 21.79 27.56 24.09
N LEU A 265 21.58 26.67 25.04
CA LEU A 265 21.46 26.97 26.46
C LEU A 265 22.85 26.88 27.15
N PRO A 266 23.03 27.49 28.34
CA PRO A 266 24.23 27.30 29.14
C PRO A 266 24.55 25.82 29.37
N GLY A 267 25.85 25.49 29.46
CA GLY A 267 26.30 24.10 29.60
C GLY A 267 26.31 23.29 28.30
N GLY A 268 26.08 23.92 27.14
CA GLY A 268 26.16 23.27 25.83
C GLY A 268 24.91 22.47 25.46
N ILE A 269 23.81 22.65 26.18
CA ILE A 269 22.53 22.00 25.91
C ILE A 269 21.90 22.65 24.69
N ARG A 270 21.55 21.82 23.70
CA ARG A 270 20.84 22.23 22.49
C ARG A 270 19.36 21.98 22.67
N PHE A 271 18.54 23.02 22.54
CA PHE A 271 17.08 22.92 22.57
C PHE A 271 16.53 23.18 21.17
N THR A 272 15.84 22.21 20.60
CA THR A 272 15.17 22.31 19.30
C THR A 272 13.66 22.42 19.48
N PHE A 273 13.01 23.24 18.67
CA PHE A 273 11.57 23.46 18.71
C PHE A 273 11.00 23.66 17.29
N PRO A 274 9.71 23.36 17.04
CA PRO A 274 9.07 23.67 15.77
C PRO A 274 9.09 25.19 15.52
N ALA A 275 9.69 25.63 14.42
CA ALA A 275 9.81 27.05 14.08
C ALA A 275 8.92 27.48 12.91
N ARG A 276 8.29 26.52 12.21
CA ARG A 276 7.38 26.78 11.11
C ARG A 276 6.13 25.94 11.24
N ARG A 277 5.03 26.48 10.75
CA ARG A 277 3.81 25.72 10.49
C ARG A 277 3.81 25.36 9.02
N GLU A 278 3.53 24.11 8.72
CA GLU A 278 3.43 23.61 7.35
C GLU A 278 2.00 23.15 7.09
N GLY A 279 1.39 23.67 6.03
CA GLY A 279 0.07 23.31 5.55
C GLY A 279 0.07 23.06 4.06
N TRP A 280 -1.12 22.99 3.48
CA TRP A 280 -1.31 22.86 2.04
C TRP A 280 -2.14 24.04 1.54
N ALA A 281 -1.72 24.69 0.46
CA ALA A 281 -2.28 25.96 0.00
C ALA A 281 -3.81 25.93 -0.29
N GLU A 282 -4.37 24.73 -0.47
CA GLU A 282 -5.80 24.50 -0.78
C GLU A 282 -6.59 23.83 0.37
N ARG A 283 -6.02 23.73 1.59
CA ARG A 283 -6.68 23.08 2.74
C ARG A 283 -6.59 23.95 3.99
N ASP A 284 -7.69 24.01 4.75
CA ASP A 284 -7.87 24.97 5.85
C ASP A 284 -6.92 24.77 7.05
N GLU A 285 -6.33 23.58 7.30
CA GLU A 285 -5.42 23.34 8.44
C GLU A 285 -4.35 22.25 8.17
N PRO A 286 -3.23 22.20 8.95
CA PRO A 286 -2.02 21.52 8.52
C PRO A 286 -2.28 20.01 8.45
N VAL A 287 -2.35 19.52 7.21
CA VAL A 287 -2.99 18.25 6.85
C VAL A 287 -2.39 17.04 7.57
N ILE A 288 -1.15 17.16 8.06
CA ILE A 288 -0.41 16.04 8.65
C ILE A 288 0.23 16.33 10.00
N HIS A 289 0.30 17.58 10.48
CA HIS A 289 0.87 17.84 11.80
C HIS A 289 -0.08 17.29 12.87
N GLY A 290 0.39 16.37 13.70
CA GLY A 290 -0.45 15.64 14.67
C GLY A 290 -1.37 14.57 14.07
N GLN A 291 -1.41 14.43 12.73
CA GLN A 291 -2.29 13.48 12.03
C GLN A 291 -1.53 12.41 11.25
N GLY A 292 -0.34 12.76 10.74
CA GLY A 292 0.42 11.92 9.82
C GLY A 292 -0.27 11.77 8.46
N VAL A 293 0.47 11.23 7.50
CA VAL A 293 -0.07 10.77 6.22
C VAL A 293 -0.88 9.51 6.48
N GLN A 294 -2.14 9.53 6.04
CA GLN A 294 -3.03 8.38 6.13
C GLN A 294 -2.73 7.41 4.98
N PRO A 295 -2.75 6.09 5.22
CA PRO A 295 -2.65 5.13 4.14
C PRO A 295 -3.90 5.16 3.25
N ASP A 296 -3.70 5.00 1.95
CA ASP A 296 -4.78 4.67 1.02
C ASP A 296 -5.09 3.17 1.05
N VAL A 297 -4.06 2.34 1.29
CA VAL A 297 -4.16 0.90 1.52
C VAL A 297 -3.65 0.58 2.92
N LEU A 298 -4.57 0.32 3.83
CA LEU A 298 -4.28 -0.09 5.20
C LEU A 298 -4.11 -1.62 5.24
N VAL A 299 -2.90 -2.08 5.58
CA VAL A 299 -2.59 -3.50 5.76
C VAL A 299 -2.76 -3.86 7.24
N PRO A 300 -3.52 -4.90 7.59
CA PRO A 300 -3.63 -5.34 8.98
C PRO A 300 -2.32 -5.81 9.60
N VAL A 301 -2.17 -5.60 10.92
CA VAL A 301 -1.06 -6.19 11.70
C VAL A 301 -1.52 -7.51 12.31
N SER A 302 -1.21 -8.63 11.64
CA SER A 302 -1.51 -9.99 12.11
C SER A 302 -0.23 -10.80 12.37
N LEU A 303 -0.36 -11.90 13.12
CA LEU A 303 0.78 -12.79 13.37
C LEU A 303 1.28 -13.41 12.06
N GLU A 304 0.35 -13.81 11.20
CA GLU A 304 0.62 -14.39 9.88
C GLU A 304 1.33 -13.38 8.99
N ALA A 305 0.91 -12.11 9.00
CA ALA A 305 1.54 -11.04 8.26
C ALA A 305 2.99 -10.79 8.71
N GLU A 306 3.24 -10.80 10.03
CA GLU A 306 4.59 -10.65 10.58
C GLU A 306 5.49 -11.86 10.31
N GLU A 307 4.93 -13.08 10.33
CA GLU A 307 5.65 -14.29 9.95
C GLU A 307 6.03 -14.28 8.46
N ALA A 308 5.09 -13.92 7.59
CA ALA A 308 5.33 -13.76 6.16
C ALA A 308 6.46 -12.75 5.90
N ARG A 309 6.46 -11.61 6.62
CA ARG A 309 7.52 -10.60 6.55
C ARG A 309 8.91 -11.16 6.86
N LEU A 310 9.04 -12.01 7.89
CA LEU A 310 10.33 -12.61 8.25
C LEU A 310 10.84 -13.64 7.24
N THR A 311 9.93 -14.32 6.53
CA THR A 311 10.27 -15.30 5.50
C THR A 311 10.53 -14.68 4.12
N GLY A 312 10.43 -13.35 4.00
CA GLY A 312 10.69 -12.61 2.77
C GLY A 312 9.44 -12.27 1.94
N ASN A 313 8.26 -12.69 2.41
CA ASN A 313 6.95 -12.37 1.83
C ASN A 313 6.33 -11.18 2.58
N ASP A 314 6.96 -10.01 2.46
CA ASP A 314 6.52 -8.81 3.18
C ASP A 314 5.10 -8.39 2.75
N PRO A 315 4.13 -8.34 3.68
CA PRO A 315 2.73 -8.09 3.37
C PRO A 315 2.49 -6.69 2.79
N LEU A 316 3.29 -5.68 3.16
CA LEU A 316 3.15 -4.33 2.60
C LEU A 316 3.69 -4.28 1.17
N ILE A 317 4.78 -5.01 0.89
CA ILE A 317 5.28 -5.15 -0.48
C ILE A 317 4.22 -5.86 -1.32
N GLN A 318 3.66 -6.97 -0.83
CA GLN A 318 2.63 -7.72 -1.54
C GLN A 318 1.39 -6.87 -1.83
N ALA A 319 0.84 -6.19 -0.83
CA ALA A 319 -0.31 -5.31 -1.00
C ALA A 319 -0.04 -4.18 -2.01
N ALA A 320 1.17 -3.62 -2.02
CA ALA A 320 1.56 -2.63 -3.02
C ALA A 320 1.65 -3.22 -4.43
N LEU A 321 2.24 -4.40 -4.60
CA LEU A 321 2.33 -5.07 -5.89
C LEU A 321 0.93 -5.44 -6.42
N GLU A 322 0.06 -5.97 -5.57
CA GLU A 322 -1.34 -6.27 -5.89
C GLU A 322 -2.09 -5.00 -6.30
N TYR A 323 -1.97 -3.91 -5.54
CA TYR A 323 -2.58 -2.64 -5.91
C TYR A 323 -2.08 -2.13 -7.26
N LEU A 324 -0.77 -2.20 -7.51
CA LEU A 324 -0.19 -1.74 -8.78
C LEU A 324 -0.62 -2.62 -9.96
N ALA A 325 -0.70 -3.93 -9.76
CA ALA A 325 -1.25 -4.86 -10.75
C ALA A 325 -2.73 -4.55 -11.02
N LEU A 326 -3.53 -4.31 -9.98
CA LEU A 326 -4.91 -3.87 -10.10
C LEU A 326 -5.02 -2.53 -10.82
N GLN A 327 -4.09 -1.60 -10.62
CA GLN A 327 -4.07 -0.32 -11.35
C GLN A 327 -3.85 -0.51 -12.85
N GLN A 328 -2.98 -1.44 -13.23
CA GLN A 328 -2.83 -1.84 -14.63
C GLN A 328 -4.09 -2.49 -15.18
N LEU A 329 -4.78 -3.26 -14.33
CA LEU A 329 -6.08 -3.77 -14.67
C LEU A 329 -7.07 -2.61 -14.78
N THR A 330 -7.06 -1.55 -13.96
CA THR A 330 -8.00 -0.42 -14.07
C THR A 330 -7.69 0.58 -15.21
N ALA A 331 -6.66 0.34 -16.02
CA ALA A 331 -6.40 1.13 -17.22
C ALA A 331 -7.54 0.93 -18.24
N ALA A 332 -8.04 2.04 -18.77
CA ALA A 332 -9.29 2.24 -19.54
C ALA A 332 -10.00 0.98 -20.10
N PRO A 333 -11.34 0.88 -19.95
CA PRO A 333 -12.13 -0.22 -20.51
C PRO A 333 -11.79 -0.50 -21.98
N VAL A 334 -11.60 -1.77 -22.34
CA VAL A 334 -11.35 -2.14 -23.73
C VAL A 334 -12.67 -2.06 -24.50
N THR A 335 -12.77 -1.09 -25.40
CA THR A 335 -13.89 -1.01 -26.34
C THR A 335 -13.60 -1.93 -27.53
N PHE A 336 -14.54 -2.81 -27.87
CA PHE A 336 -14.43 -3.68 -29.04
C PHE A 336 -15.76 -3.77 -29.79
N ASP A 337 -15.68 -3.90 -31.11
CA ASP A 337 -16.83 -4.03 -32.00
C ASP A 337 -16.98 -5.49 -32.46
N TYR A 338 -18.13 -6.09 -32.19
CA TYR A 338 -18.47 -7.44 -32.66
C TYR A 338 -19.88 -7.48 -33.27
N ALA A 339 -19.98 -7.93 -34.52
CA ALA A 339 -21.25 -8.07 -35.25
C ALA A 339 -22.14 -6.80 -35.26
N GLY A 340 -21.53 -5.61 -35.20
CA GLY A 340 -22.24 -4.32 -35.16
C GLY A 340 -22.63 -3.85 -33.76
N VAL A 341 -22.18 -4.52 -32.70
CA VAL A 341 -22.36 -4.12 -31.30
C VAL A 341 -21.01 -3.67 -30.74
N THR A 342 -20.93 -2.41 -30.31
CA THR A 342 -19.80 -1.89 -29.53
C THR A 342 -20.00 -2.29 -28.07
N SER A 343 -19.04 -3.02 -27.51
CA SER A 343 -19.07 -3.47 -26.11
C SER A 343 -17.84 -2.97 -25.36
N VAL A 344 -18.00 -2.83 -24.05
CA VAL A 344 -16.97 -2.35 -23.12
C VAL A 344 -16.54 -3.49 -22.20
N GLY A 345 -15.31 -3.97 -22.35
CA GLY A 345 -14.72 -5.02 -21.52
C GLY A 345 -14.22 -4.52 -20.16
N PRO A 346 -14.11 -5.39 -19.14
CA PRO A 346 -13.48 -5.02 -17.88
C PRO A 346 -12.05 -4.57 -18.15
N ALA A 347 -11.63 -3.57 -17.40
CA ALA A 347 -10.30 -3.03 -17.50
C ALA A 347 -9.26 -4.17 -17.25
N GLY A 348 -8.15 -4.20 -18.00
CA GLY A 348 -7.07 -5.18 -17.81
C GLY A 348 -7.20 -6.48 -18.61
N TRP A 349 -8.32 -6.66 -19.29
CA TRP A 349 -8.55 -7.78 -20.19
C TRP A 349 -8.00 -7.47 -21.58
N ARG A 350 -7.45 -8.46 -22.29
CA ARG A 350 -6.97 -8.30 -23.66
C ARG A 350 -8.02 -8.82 -24.62
N TYR A 351 -8.43 -8.00 -25.60
CA TYR A 351 -9.25 -8.48 -26.71
C TYR A 351 -8.37 -9.19 -27.74
N ASP A 352 -8.71 -10.43 -28.07
CA ASP A 352 -8.14 -11.19 -29.17
C ASP A 352 -9.12 -11.20 -30.34
N ALA A 353 -8.72 -10.58 -31.45
CA ALA A 353 -9.53 -10.46 -32.65
C ALA A 353 -9.61 -11.76 -33.46
N GLU A 354 -8.71 -12.73 -33.26
CA GLU A 354 -8.78 -14.03 -33.95
C GLU A 354 -9.80 -14.95 -33.29
N SER A 355 -9.85 -14.96 -31.96
CA SER A 355 -10.79 -15.77 -31.17
C SER A 355 -12.09 -15.03 -30.80
N ASN A 356 -12.15 -13.71 -30.99
CA ASN A 356 -13.24 -12.82 -30.55
C ASN A 356 -13.52 -12.91 -29.04
N GLN A 357 -12.47 -13.01 -28.22
CA GLN A 357 -12.58 -13.14 -26.77
C GLN A 357 -11.87 -12.01 -26.04
N LEU A 358 -12.44 -11.58 -24.92
CA LEU A 358 -11.69 -10.89 -23.89
C LEU A 358 -11.04 -11.96 -23.00
N ALA A 359 -9.73 -11.88 -22.78
CA ALA A 359 -8.99 -12.87 -22.00
C ALA A 359 -8.00 -12.24 -21.02
N ARG A 360 -7.79 -12.93 -19.89
CA ARG A 360 -6.72 -12.69 -18.92
C ARG A 360 -5.53 -13.63 -19.18
N ALA A 361 -4.35 -13.29 -18.65
CA ALA A 361 -3.15 -14.11 -18.77
C ALA A 361 -3.26 -15.49 -18.07
N ASP A 362 -4.15 -15.60 -17.07
CA ASP A 362 -4.49 -16.85 -16.37
C ASP A 362 -5.45 -17.77 -17.15
N GLY A 363 -5.86 -17.36 -18.36
CA GLY A 363 -6.76 -18.15 -19.21
C GLY A 363 -8.25 -18.00 -18.89
N THR A 364 -8.65 -17.06 -18.03
CA THR A 364 -10.04 -16.63 -17.87
C THR A 364 -10.50 -15.89 -19.13
N ALA A 365 -11.68 -16.23 -19.65
CA ALA A 365 -12.19 -15.65 -20.89
C ALA A 365 -13.68 -15.28 -20.80
N LEU A 366 -14.02 -14.18 -21.48
CA LEU A 366 -15.36 -13.63 -21.59
C LEU A 366 -15.65 -13.41 -23.07
N THR A 367 -16.78 -13.94 -23.53
CA THR A 367 -17.24 -13.80 -24.92
C THR A 367 -18.65 -13.23 -24.94
N VAL A 368 -18.88 -12.16 -25.69
CA VAL A 368 -20.21 -11.58 -25.89
C VAL A 368 -20.74 -12.03 -27.26
N ILE A 369 -21.87 -12.71 -27.28
CA ILE A 369 -22.48 -13.21 -28.52
C ILE A 369 -23.90 -12.63 -28.65
N PRO A 370 -24.15 -11.74 -29.63
CA PRO A 370 -25.50 -11.35 -30.01
C PRO A 370 -26.14 -12.48 -30.80
N GLN A 371 -27.38 -12.82 -30.45
CA GLN A 371 -28.17 -13.87 -31.11
C GLN A 371 -29.57 -13.35 -31.44
N ARG A 372 -30.17 -13.91 -32.50
CA ARG A 372 -31.57 -13.65 -32.85
C ARG A 372 -32.46 -14.74 -32.27
N GLY A 373 -33.57 -14.34 -31.64
CA GLY A 373 -34.56 -15.28 -31.10
C GLY A 373 -35.61 -14.58 -30.26
N ASN A 374 -36.54 -15.36 -29.67
CA ASN A 374 -37.55 -14.88 -28.72
C ASN A 374 -37.64 -15.64 -27.36
N ASP A 375 -36.70 -16.55 -27.04
CA ASP A 375 -36.62 -17.24 -25.74
C ASP A 375 -35.15 -17.48 -25.29
N ILE A 376 -34.73 -16.90 -24.15
CA ILE A 376 -33.37 -17.03 -23.57
C ILE A 376 -33.07 -18.49 -23.20
N GLY A 377 -34.04 -19.17 -22.59
CA GLY A 377 -33.88 -20.56 -22.16
C GLY A 377 -33.69 -21.50 -23.35
N ALA A 378 -34.34 -21.21 -24.50
CA ALA A 378 -34.15 -21.97 -25.72
C ALA A 378 -32.73 -21.81 -26.30
N VAL A 379 -32.20 -20.58 -26.33
CA VAL A 379 -30.82 -20.30 -26.79
C VAL A 379 -29.79 -20.99 -25.91
N VAL A 380 -29.95 -20.87 -24.59
CA VAL A 380 -29.05 -21.54 -23.62
C VAL A 380 -29.14 -23.06 -23.75
N SER A 381 -30.35 -23.61 -23.97
CA SER A 381 -30.54 -25.05 -24.18
C SER A 381 -29.90 -25.56 -25.47
N GLU A 382 -30.01 -24.82 -26.57
CA GLU A 382 -29.36 -25.17 -27.84
C GLU A 382 -27.83 -25.16 -27.69
N PHE A 383 -27.29 -24.17 -26.98
CA PHE A 383 -25.88 -24.08 -26.68
C PHE A 383 -25.39 -25.23 -25.79
N ALA A 384 -26.13 -25.53 -24.71
CA ALA A 384 -25.86 -26.64 -23.80
C ALA A 384 -25.78 -27.98 -24.58
N GLN A 385 -26.70 -28.19 -25.53
CA GLN A 385 -26.68 -29.36 -26.41
C GLN A 385 -25.45 -29.40 -27.33
N ASN A 386 -25.09 -28.28 -27.95
CA ASN A 386 -23.94 -28.21 -28.87
C ASN A 386 -22.59 -28.45 -28.17
N LEU A 387 -22.51 -28.15 -26.88
CA LEU A 387 -21.29 -28.31 -26.08
C LEU A 387 -21.31 -29.54 -25.17
N GLU A 388 -22.35 -30.37 -25.26
CA GLU A 388 -22.53 -31.56 -24.40
C GLU A 388 -22.38 -31.23 -22.90
N THR A 389 -22.93 -30.09 -22.48
CA THR A 389 -22.87 -29.58 -21.10
C THR A 389 -24.27 -29.31 -20.56
N ASP A 390 -24.46 -29.46 -19.25
CA ASP A 390 -25.69 -29.08 -18.57
C ASP A 390 -25.57 -27.66 -18.00
N LEU A 391 -26.41 -26.75 -18.48
CA LEU A 391 -26.55 -25.40 -17.95
C LEU A 391 -27.87 -25.27 -17.19
N THR A 392 -27.80 -24.79 -15.96
CA THR A 392 -28.96 -24.64 -15.07
C THR A 392 -29.11 -23.20 -14.65
N LEU A 393 -30.33 -22.65 -14.76
CA LEU A 393 -30.64 -21.30 -14.29
C LEU A 393 -30.39 -21.24 -12.78
N GLN A 394 -29.51 -20.34 -12.36
CA GLN A 394 -29.18 -20.11 -10.96
C GLN A 394 -30.00 -18.96 -10.41
N GLU A 395 -29.98 -17.84 -11.11
CA GLU A 395 -30.61 -16.61 -10.66
C GLU A 395 -31.06 -15.73 -11.81
N THR A 396 -31.96 -14.80 -11.48
CA THR A 396 -32.34 -13.68 -12.34
C THR A 396 -32.00 -12.40 -11.60
N VAL A 397 -31.19 -11.55 -12.24
CA VAL A 397 -30.69 -10.30 -11.64
C VAL A 397 -31.17 -9.12 -12.48
N ASP A 398 -31.86 -8.18 -11.83
CA ASP A 398 -32.27 -6.93 -12.47
C ASP A 398 -31.17 -5.88 -12.33
N VAL A 399 -30.69 -5.39 -13.46
CA VAL A 399 -29.55 -4.49 -13.55
C VAL A 399 -29.85 -3.37 -14.54
N GLY A 400 -29.98 -2.15 -14.02
CA GLY A 400 -30.40 -1.00 -14.81
C GLY A 400 -31.85 -1.15 -15.29
N ASP A 401 -32.06 -1.08 -16.61
CA ASP A 401 -33.34 -1.29 -17.28
C ASP A 401 -33.54 -2.72 -17.82
N ARG A 402 -32.64 -3.65 -17.46
CA ARG A 402 -32.61 -5.02 -18.01
C ARG A 402 -32.70 -6.07 -16.91
N SER A 403 -33.31 -7.21 -17.26
CA SER A 403 -33.32 -8.42 -16.45
C SER A 403 -32.39 -9.46 -17.07
N TRP A 404 -31.50 -10.01 -16.27
CA TRP A 404 -30.48 -10.98 -16.71
C TRP A 404 -30.75 -12.35 -16.11
N GLU A 405 -30.81 -13.38 -16.95
CA GLU A 405 -30.86 -14.77 -16.50
C GLU A 405 -29.46 -15.36 -16.48
N ILE A 406 -29.00 -15.83 -15.32
CA ILE A 406 -27.66 -16.37 -15.13
C ILE A 406 -27.74 -17.89 -14.97
N TYR A 407 -27.13 -18.59 -15.91
CA TYR A 407 -27.03 -20.05 -15.95
C TYR A 407 -25.62 -20.49 -15.57
N ALA A 408 -25.51 -21.63 -14.90
CA ALA A 408 -24.24 -22.24 -14.49
C ALA A 408 -24.13 -23.69 -14.94
N GLY A 409 -22.90 -24.10 -15.27
CA GLY A 409 -22.55 -25.48 -15.60
C GLY A 409 -21.04 -25.70 -15.62
N SER A 410 -20.61 -26.79 -16.25
CA SER A 410 -19.20 -27.12 -16.39
C SER A 410 -18.86 -27.66 -17.78
N LEU A 411 -17.72 -27.22 -18.32
CA LEU A 411 -17.22 -27.62 -19.63
C LEU A 411 -15.73 -27.93 -19.52
N PHE A 412 -15.33 -29.15 -19.91
CA PHE A 412 -13.92 -29.61 -19.86
C PHE A 412 -13.22 -29.37 -18.50
N GLY A 413 -13.95 -29.53 -17.39
CA GLY A 413 -13.40 -29.33 -16.03
C GLY A 413 -13.27 -27.86 -15.61
N ARG A 414 -13.79 -26.92 -16.40
CA ARG A 414 -13.89 -25.49 -16.07
C ARG A 414 -15.31 -25.14 -15.66
N ALA A 415 -15.46 -24.09 -14.85
CA ALA A 415 -16.76 -23.52 -14.55
C ALA A 415 -17.21 -22.64 -15.72
N VAL A 416 -18.49 -22.76 -16.08
CA VAL A 416 -19.12 -21.92 -17.11
C VAL A 416 -20.26 -21.16 -16.45
N ARG A 417 -20.33 -19.86 -16.74
CA ARG A 417 -21.49 -19.00 -16.48
C ARG A 417 -21.97 -18.40 -17.79
N VAL A 418 -23.29 -18.36 -17.96
CA VAL A 418 -23.93 -17.80 -19.14
C VAL A 418 -24.99 -16.81 -18.66
N ALA A 419 -24.79 -15.52 -18.93
CA ALA A 419 -25.77 -14.48 -18.62
C ALA A 419 -26.49 -14.04 -19.90
N GLY A 420 -27.81 -14.16 -19.91
CA GLY A 420 -28.66 -13.79 -21.06
C GLY A 420 -29.58 -12.62 -20.73
N THR A 421 -29.77 -11.69 -21.68
CA THR A 421 -30.79 -10.63 -21.58
C THR A 421 -31.38 -10.28 -22.94
N VAL A 422 -32.58 -9.66 -22.91
CA VAL A 422 -33.28 -9.13 -24.08
C VAL A 422 -32.81 -7.71 -24.34
N VAL A 423 -32.41 -7.41 -25.58
CA VAL A 423 -31.88 -6.10 -25.97
C VAL A 423 -32.89 -5.30 -26.80
N GLU A 424 -33.55 -5.94 -27.78
CA GLU A 424 -34.63 -5.35 -28.60
C GLU A 424 -35.65 -6.45 -28.98
N GLU A 425 -36.80 -6.10 -29.59
CA GLU A 425 -37.71 -7.08 -30.19
C GLU A 425 -36.92 -7.99 -31.16
N ASP A 426 -36.82 -9.28 -30.84
CA ASP A 426 -36.08 -10.34 -31.56
C ASP A 426 -34.54 -10.34 -31.46
N THR A 427 -33.94 -9.58 -30.53
CA THR A 427 -32.48 -9.60 -30.31
C THR A 427 -32.11 -9.89 -28.85
N PHE A 428 -31.33 -10.95 -28.65
CA PHE A 428 -30.75 -11.32 -27.36
C PHE A 428 -29.25 -11.13 -27.36
N LEU A 429 -28.72 -10.92 -26.16
CA LEU A 429 -27.31 -10.93 -25.89
C LEU A 429 -27.00 -12.00 -24.86
N THR A 430 -26.01 -12.82 -25.17
CA THR A 430 -25.50 -13.84 -24.25
C THR A 430 -24.03 -13.55 -23.94
N VAL A 431 -23.72 -13.45 -22.65
CA VAL A 431 -22.36 -13.29 -22.13
C VAL A 431 -21.89 -14.64 -21.60
N PHE A 432 -20.87 -15.19 -22.24
CA PHE A 432 -20.22 -16.42 -21.83
C PHE A 432 -19.01 -16.10 -20.98
N PHE A 433 -18.90 -16.76 -19.85
CA PHE A 433 -17.82 -16.58 -18.90
C PHE A 433 -17.27 -17.95 -18.51
N ILE A 434 -15.98 -18.18 -18.77
CA ILE A 434 -15.30 -19.43 -18.46
C ILE A 434 -14.14 -19.15 -17.53
N SER A 435 -14.13 -19.82 -16.38
CA SER A 435 -13.16 -19.63 -15.32
C SER A 435 -12.65 -20.94 -14.74
N ASN A 436 -11.64 -20.86 -13.87
CA ASN A 436 -11.30 -21.98 -13.00
C ASN A 436 -12.46 -22.27 -12.03
N PRO A 437 -12.71 -23.54 -11.67
CA PRO A 437 -13.82 -23.90 -10.77
C PRO A 437 -13.74 -23.22 -9.41
N ASP A 438 -12.52 -23.12 -8.85
CA ASP A 438 -12.29 -22.60 -7.50
C ASP A 438 -12.50 -21.08 -7.39
N GLU A 439 -12.52 -20.37 -8.52
CA GLU A 439 -12.67 -18.90 -8.60
C GLU A 439 -14.05 -18.48 -9.13
N ALA A 440 -14.92 -19.44 -9.44
CA ALA A 440 -16.14 -19.18 -10.22
C ALA A 440 -17.13 -18.24 -9.54
N GLU A 441 -17.26 -18.32 -8.21
CA GLU A 441 -18.17 -17.49 -7.42
C GLU A 441 -17.59 -16.07 -7.23
N GLU A 442 -16.31 -15.98 -6.84
CA GLU A 442 -15.58 -14.72 -6.72
C GLU A 442 -15.58 -13.94 -8.04
N LEU A 443 -15.34 -14.61 -9.16
CA LEU A 443 -15.32 -13.98 -10.47
C LEU A 443 -16.73 -13.59 -10.97
N GLN A 444 -17.77 -14.31 -10.56
CA GLN A 444 -19.15 -13.89 -10.82
C GLN A 444 -19.43 -12.57 -10.11
N GLU A 445 -19.04 -12.43 -8.85
CA GLU A 445 -19.25 -11.19 -8.07
C GLU A 445 -18.35 -10.04 -8.49
N SER A 446 -17.07 -10.31 -8.79
CA SER A 446 -16.06 -9.27 -9.05
C SER A 446 -15.93 -8.88 -10.53
N VAL A 447 -16.40 -9.73 -11.46
CA VAL A 447 -16.28 -9.49 -12.90
C VAL A 447 -17.61 -9.52 -13.60
N LEU A 448 -18.35 -10.64 -13.52
CA LEU A 448 -19.58 -10.81 -14.30
C LEU A 448 -20.62 -9.78 -13.87
N ASN A 449 -20.95 -9.70 -12.58
CA ASN A 449 -21.96 -8.79 -12.06
C ASN A 449 -21.64 -7.30 -12.36
N PRO A 450 -20.40 -6.81 -12.12
CA PRO A 450 -20.01 -5.46 -12.52
C PRO A 450 -20.05 -5.22 -14.03
N PHE A 451 -19.71 -6.23 -14.85
CA PHE A 451 -19.83 -6.14 -16.30
C PHE A 451 -21.28 -5.95 -16.72
N LEU A 452 -22.20 -6.76 -16.18
CA LEU A 452 -23.64 -6.61 -16.42
C LEU A 452 -24.15 -5.23 -15.98
N ALA A 453 -23.66 -4.71 -14.84
CA ALA A 453 -24.00 -3.39 -14.28
C ALA A 453 -23.60 -2.21 -15.16
N ASN A 454 -22.49 -2.33 -15.87
CA ASN A 454 -21.95 -1.26 -16.70
C ASN A 454 -22.21 -1.49 -18.20
N PHE A 455 -22.96 -2.54 -18.55
CA PHE A 455 -23.22 -2.89 -19.94
C PHE A 455 -24.11 -1.86 -20.62
N THR A 456 -23.59 -1.22 -21.66
CA THR A 456 -24.32 -0.24 -22.49
C THR A 456 -24.39 -0.73 -23.92
N VAL A 457 -25.56 -0.56 -24.54
CA VAL A 457 -25.77 -0.83 -25.98
C VAL A 457 -25.85 0.52 -26.68
N THR A 458 -24.83 0.85 -27.45
CA THR A 458 -24.83 2.03 -28.33
C THR A 458 -25.33 1.62 -29.71
N ARG A 459 -26.34 2.31 -30.23
CA ARG A 459 -26.86 2.15 -31.59
C ARG A 459 -26.00 2.84 -32.63
#